data_AF-A0A943FQ64-F1
#
_entry.id   AF-A0A943FQ64-F1
#
_cell.length_a   1.000
_cell.length_b   1.000
_cell.length_c   1.000
_cell.angle_alpha   90.00
_cell.angle_beta   90.00
_cell.angle_gamma   90.00
#
_symmetry.space_group_name_H-M   'P 1'
#
loop_
_entity.id
_entity.type
_entity.pdbx_description
1 polymer ?
#
loop_
_entity_poly.entity_id
_entity_poly.type
_entity_poly.pdbx_seq_one_letter_code
_entity_poly.pdbx_strand_id
1 'polypeptide(L)'
;MTTSHAKYGELSLEYGASITSVPYHPGAAKYFAEKGFEVAAVKDGAGNTDSRNLRFVTGGESGTYYAFGSVIAQHATNNAGINVVGLVGNGSQANVQELVDGTADFAFCQSDVMAYAYNGTNLFESKVEGFSTVAALYMEQVQIVTTNASIKTVADLAGKSVSIGAPGSGVYFNAIDVLGAYGLTEDDIKPTYQSFSDSADALKNGQIDAAFIVAGAPTTAVTDLATTKDTYLVSLDSEHIAKLLETSDYYTETVIAKDVYFGD
;
A
#
# COMPACT_ATOMS: atom_id res chain seq x y z
N MET A 1 3.73 16.08 14.34
CA MET A 1 3.73 15.74 12.89
C MET A 1 2.35 15.39 12.34
N THR A 2 1.35 15.09 13.19
CA THR A 2 -0.04 14.92 12.78
C THR A 2 -0.61 16.12 12.02
N THR A 3 -0.11 17.32 12.27
CA THR A 3 -0.42 18.55 11.51
C THR A 3 0.14 18.57 10.08
N SER A 4 1.11 17.69 9.77
CA SER A 4 1.77 17.62 8.46
C SER A 4 1.20 16.51 7.58
N HIS A 5 0.70 15.42 8.17
CA HIS A 5 -0.03 14.36 7.47
C HIS A 5 -0.84 13.52 8.47
N ALA A 6 -2.07 13.13 8.12
CA ALA A 6 -2.97 12.38 9.01
C ALA A 6 -2.38 11.04 9.47
N LYS A 7 -1.68 10.33 8.57
CA LYS A 7 -1.04 9.03 8.84
C LYS A 7 -0.03 9.04 10.00
N TYR A 8 0.50 10.20 10.40
CA TYR A 8 1.30 10.29 11.64
C TYR A 8 0.52 9.89 12.90
N GLY A 9 -0.80 10.06 12.90
CA GLY A 9 -1.66 9.68 14.03
C GLY A 9 -1.86 8.16 14.15
N GLU A 10 -1.51 7.40 13.11
CA GLU A 10 -1.64 5.93 13.08
C GLU A 10 -0.34 5.23 13.50
N LEU A 11 0.77 5.96 13.59
CA LEU A 11 2.05 5.40 14.00
C LEU A 11 2.00 4.92 15.47
N SER A 12 2.36 3.67 15.70
CA SER A 12 2.61 3.13 17.03
C SER A 12 3.87 2.27 17.05
N LEU A 13 4.54 2.21 18.20
CA LEU A 13 5.74 1.39 18.36
C LEU A 13 5.43 -0.10 18.31
N GLU A 14 4.28 -0.49 18.88
CA GLU A 14 3.80 -1.87 18.86
C GLU A 14 3.55 -2.35 17.43
N TYR A 15 2.75 -1.59 16.66
CA TYR A 15 2.52 -1.92 15.25
C TYR A 15 3.83 -1.86 14.46
N GLY A 16 4.66 -0.85 14.71
CA GLY A 16 5.97 -0.69 14.07
C GLY A 16 6.88 -1.91 14.21
N ALA A 17 6.81 -2.63 15.34
CA ALA A 17 7.60 -3.83 15.65
C ALA A 17 6.91 -5.16 15.27
N SER A 18 5.72 -5.13 14.68
CA SER A 18 4.87 -6.32 14.50
C SER A 18 5.15 -7.18 13.26
N ILE A 19 6.03 -6.75 12.34
CA ILE A 19 6.30 -7.52 11.11
C ILE A 19 7.04 -8.81 11.42
N THR A 20 6.54 -9.92 10.89
CA THR A 20 7.14 -11.25 11.09
C THR A 20 7.68 -11.87 9.80
N SER A 21 7.18 -11.44 8.64
CA SER A 21 7.50 -12.03 7.33
C SER A 21 8.89 -11.65 6.82
N VAL A 22 9.41 -10.49 7.21
CA VAL A 22 10.71 -9.96 6.76
C VAL A 22 11.51 -9.45 7.97
N PRO A 23 12.79 -9.83 8.11
CA PRO A 23 13.62 -9.41 9.23
C PRO A 23 13.85 -7.90 9.26
N TYR A 24 13.96 -7.35 10.46
CA TYR A 24 14.23 -5.94 10.69
C TYR A 24 15.69 -5.57 10.43
N HIS A 25 15.89 -4.34 9.96
CA HIS A 25 17.19 -3.70 9.91
C HIS A 25 17.80 -3.62 11.33
N PRO A 26 19.10 -3.89 11.53
CA PRO A 26 19.72 -3.85 12.87
C PRO A 26 19.51 -2.54 13.62
N GLY A 27 19.58 -1.41 12.91
CA GLY A 27 19.29 -0.09 13.50
C GLY A 27 17.84 0.06 13.97
N ALA A 28 16.88 -0.51 13.23
CA ALA A 28 15.48 -0.49 13.63
C ALA A 28 15.22 -1.42 14.81
N ALA A 29 15.75 -2.65 14.77
CA ALA A 29 15.67 -3.61 15.87
C ALA A 29 16.24 -3.03 17.17
N LYS A 30 17.40 -2.37 17.09
CA LYS A 30 17.99 -1.64 18.22
C LYS A 30 17.05 -0.55 18.75
N TYR A 31 16.49 0.27 17.87
CA TYR A 31 15.56 1.33 18.27
C TYR A 31 14.34 0.76 19.01
N PHE A 32 13.70 -0.27 18.47
CA PHE A 32 12.54 -0.90 19.13
C PHE A 32 12.90 -1.52 20.48
N ALA A 33 14.05 -2.19 20.58
CA ALA A 33 14.54 -2.74 21.84
C ALA A 33 14.75 -1.65 22.91
N GLU A 34 15.34 -0.50 22.54
CA GLU A 34 15.50 0.66 23.43
C GLU A 34 14.14 1.26 23.87
N LYS A 35 13.08 1.03 23.10
CA LYS A 35 11.70 1.40 23.44
C LYS A 35 10.91 0.30 24.15
N GLY A 36 11.53 -0.85 24.44
CA GLY A 36 10.90 -1.96 25.14
C GLY A 36 10.05 -2.88 24.26
N PHE A 37 10.27 -2.88 22.95
CA PHE A 37 9.60 -3.76 21.99
C PHE A 37 10.59 -4.76 21.39
N GLU A 38 10.18 -6.03 21.32
CA GLU A 38 10.93 -7.08 20.63
C GLU A 38 10.45 -7.19 19.18
N VAL A 39 11.39 -7.34 18.24
CA VAL A 39 11.08 -7.61 16.83
C VAL A 39 11.30 -9.09 16.52
N ALA A 40 10.56 -9.63 15.57
CA ALA A 40 10.54 -11.06 15.28
C ALA A 40 11.89 -11.63 14.81
N ALA A 41 12.62 -10.87 13.99
CA ALA A 41 13.92 -11.25 13.46
C ALA A 41 14.74 -10.03 13.07
N VAL A 42 16.07 -10.16 13.04
CA VAL A 42 17.02 -9.10 12.65
C VAL A 42 17.87 -9.59 11.49
N LYS A 43 18.06 -8.74 10.47
CA LYS A 43 18.89 -9.04 9.31
C LYS A 43 20.35 -8.74 9.60
N ASP A 44 21.19 -9.77 9.63
CA ASP A 44 22.64 -9.59 9.79
C ASP A 44 23.25 -8.78 8.64
N GLY A 45 24.20 -7.90 8.97
CA GLY A 45 25.04 -7.21 7.98
C GLY A 45 24.42 -6.03 7.24
N ALA A 46 23.23 -5.56 7.62
CA ALA A 46 22.61 -4.38 6.99
C ALA A 46 23.16 -3.05 7.54
N GLY A 47 23.51 -2.12 6.63
CA GLY A 47 23.77 -0.70 6.93
C GLY A 47 25.14 -0.38 7.57
N ASN A 48 26.23 -0.51 6.81
CA ASN A 48 27.61 -0.22 7.31
C ASN A 48 28.24 1.05 6.71
N THR A 49 27.44 1.96 6.14
CA THR A 49 27.92 3.17 5.46
C THR A 49 27.32 4.45 6.05
N ASP A 50 28.18 5.46 6.22
CA ASP A 50 27.83 6.77 6.77
C ASP A 50 27.13 7.71 5.76
N SER A 51 26.32 7.18 4.83
CA SER A 51 25.67 8.04 3.84
C SER A 51 24.72 9.03 4.53
N ARG A 52 24.93 10.32 4.26
CA ARG A 52 24.03 11.41 4.69
C ARG A 52 23.09 11.86 3.57
N ASN A 53 23.11 11.19 2.42
CA ASN A 53 22.20 11.41 1.29
C ASN A 53 21.48 10.11 0.97
N LEU A 54 20.17 10.06 1.22
CA LEU A 54 19.35 8.85 1.07
C LEU A 54 18.20 9.12 0.11
N ARG A 55 17.89 8.13 -0.72
CA ARG A 55 16.78 8.13 -1.67
C ARG A 55 15.66 7.29 -1.10
N PHE A 56 14.47 7.86 -1.00
CA PHE A 56 13.30 7.20 -0.49
C PHE A 56 12.27 7.03 -1.61
N VAL A 57 12.20 5.84 -2.22
CA VAL A 57 11.19 5.56 -3.24
C VAL A 57 9.82 5.33 -2.60
N THR A 58 8.80 5.97 -3.16
CA THR A 58 7.46 6.01 -2.56
C THR A 58 6.42 5.35 -3.45
N GLY A 59 5.46 6.08 -4.01
CA GLY A 59 4.47 5.59 -4.95
C GLY A 59 4.08 6.70 -5.92
N GLY A 60 3.00 6.51 -6.67
CA GLY A 60 2.44 7.55 -7.52
C GLY A 60 1.98 8.77 -6.73
N GLU A 61 2.00 9.95 -7.36
CA GLU A 61 1.77 11.23 -6.68
C GLU A 61 0.40 11.37 -6.04
N SER A 62 -0.61 10.67 -6.59
CA SER A 62 -1.98 10.65 -6.05
C SER A 62 -2.21 9.58 -4.98
N GLY A 63 -1.15 8.91 -4.51
CA GLY A 63 -1.19 7.87 -3.48
C GLY A 63 -0.62 8.30 -2.12
N THR A 64 -0.96 7.55 -1.08
CA THR A 64 -0.56 7.83 0.31
C THR A 64 0.96 7.72 0.51
N TYR A 65 1.63 6.82 -0.20
CA TYR A 65 3.09 6.67 -0.15
C TYR A 65 3.79 7.98 -0.49
N TYR A 66 3.42 8.63 -1.60
CA TYR A 66 4.07 9.86 -2.03
C TYR A 66 3.83 11.01 -1.06
N ALA A 67 2.56 11.23 -0.67
CA ALA A 67 2.19 12.30 0.25
C ALA A 67 2.87 12.14 1.63
N PHE A 68 2.81 10.94 2.21
CA PHE A 68 3.38 10.69 3.54
C PHE A 68 4.91 10.59 3.52
N GLY A 69 5.48 9.92 2.50
CA GLY A 69 6.93 9.77 2.33
C GLY A 69 7.64 11.09 2.15
N SER A 70 7.04 12.02 1.40
CA SER A 70 7.55 13.38 1.25
C SER A 70 7.66 14.11 2.59
N VAL A 71 6.67 13.93 3.48
CA VAL A 71 6.69 14.53 4.81
C VAL A 71 7.74 13.87 5.71
N ILE A 72 7.90 12.55 5.64
CA ILE A 72 8.98 11.83 6.36
C ILE A 72 10.36 12.32 5.88
N ALA A 73 10.58 12.37 4.57
CA ALA A 73 11.85 12.79 3.98
C ALA A 73 12.19 14.24 4.37
N GLN A 74 11.23 15.16 4.26
CA GLN A 74 11.40 16.55 4.67
C GLN A 74 11.69 16.66 6.17
N HIS A 75 11.04 15.86 7.01
CA HIS A 75 11.29 15.87 8.44
C HIS A 75 12.70 15.36 8.78
N ALA A 76 13.15 14.27 8.17
CA ALA A 76 14.50 13.74 8.34
C ALA A 76 15.56 14.77 7.92
N THR A 77 15.39 15.40 6.76
CA THR A 77 16.29 16.46 6.27
C THR A 77 16.36 17.65 7.21
N ASN A 78 15.22 18.11 7.73
CA ASN A 78 15.17 19.31 8.54
C ASN A 78 15.54 19.09 10.02
N ASN A 79 15.43 17.86 10.54
CA ASN A 79 15.51 17.61 11.99
C ASN A 79 16.54 16.55 12.40
N ALA A 80 16.95 15.66 11.49
CA ALA A 80 17.85 14.54 11.80
C ALA A 80 19.26 14.69 11.19
N GLY A 81 19.51 15.75 10.41
CA GLY A 81 20.81 15.98 9.77
C GLY A 81 21.15 14.96 8.69
N ILE A 82 20.14 14.28 8.13
CA ILE A 82 20.26 13.32 7.03
C ILE A 82 19.45 13.87 5.87
N ASN A 83 20.09 14.13 4.73
CA ASN A 83 19.40 14.57 3.53
C ASN A 83 18.66 13.38 2.90
N VAL A 84 17.33 13.43 2.92
CA VAL A 84 16.46 12.42 2.31
C VAL A 84 15.68 13.06 1.17
N VAL A 85 15.74 12.46 -0.01
CA VAL A 85 14.94 12.86 -1.18
C VAL A 85 13.88 11.80 -1.44
N GLY A 86 12.62 12.20 -1.38
CA GLY A 86 11.49 11.37 -1.80
C GLY A 86 11.45 11.23 -3.32
N LEU A 87 11.29 10.02 -3.82
CA LEU A 87 11.17 9.69 -5.24
C LEU A 87 9.78 9.11 -5.52
N VAL A 88 9.21 9.45 -6.67
CA VAL A 88 8.00 8.81 -7.18
C VAL A 88 8.32 7.35 -7.47
N GLY A 89 7.48 6.44 -6.99
CA GLY A 89 7.65 4.99 -7.17
C GLY A 89 6.55 4.41 -8.06
N ASN A 90 6.83 3.24 -8.65
CA ASN A 90 5.89 2.52 -9.53
C ASN A 90 5.11 1.41 -8.82
N GLY A 91 5.21 1.33 -7.49
CA GLY A 91 4.54 0.32 -6.67
C GLY A 91 5.51 -0.60 -5.94
N SER A 92 4.96 -1.40 -5.02
CA SER A 92 5.71 -2.21 -4.06
C SER A 92 6.74 -3.14 -4.69
N GLN A 93 6.47 -3.74 -5.86
CA GLN A 93 7.42 -4.64 -6.52
C GLN A 93 8.64 -3.88 -7.06
N ALA A 94 8.40 -2.81 -7.80
CA ALA A 94 9.46 -1.96 -8.35
C ALA A 94 10.32 -1.38 -7.22
N ASN A 95 9.67 -0.92 -6.16
CA ASN A 95 10.32 -0.40 -4.96
C ASN A 95 11.27 -1.41 -4.30
N VAL A 96 10.87 -2.68 -4.18
CA VAL A 96 11.74 -3.76 -3.68
C VAL A 96 12.95 -3.95 -4.61
N GLN A 97 12.73 -3.94 -5.93
CA GLN A 97 13.83 -4.08 -6.89
C GLN A 97 14.80 -2.90 -6.81
N GLU A 98 14.30 -1.67 -6.65
CA GLU A 98 15.15 -0.48 -6.51
C GLU A 98 16.02 -0.50 -5.23
N LEU A 99 15.54 -1.11 -4.14
CA LEU A 99 16.36 -1.35 -2.96
C LEU A 99 17.50 -2.35 -3.26
N VAL A 100 17.19 -3.43 -3.97
CA VAL A 100 18.16 -4.48 -4.29
C VAL A 100 19.21 -4.00 -5.30
N ASP A 101 18.78 -3.21 -6.29
CA ASP A 101 19.66 -2.62 -7.30
C ASP A 101 20.49 -1.45 -6.75
N GLY A 102 20.20 -1.00 -5.52
CA GLY A 102 20.87 0.13 -4.88
C GLY A 102 20.53 1.47 -5.54
N THR A 103 19.41 1.56 -6.26
CA THR A 103 18.88 2.80 -6.82
C THR A 103 18.01 3.57 -5.83
N ALA A 104 17.57 2.92 -4.76
CA ALA A 104 16.93 3.52 -3.58
C ALA A 104 17.59 3.02 -2.28
N ASP A 105 17.45 3.79 -1.20
CA ASP A 105 17.99 3.46 0.14
C ASP A 105 16.86 3.15 1.14
N PHE A 106 15.68 3.73 0.92
CA PHE A 106 14.43 3.38 1.58
C PHE A 106 13.33 3.19 0.56
N ALA A 107 12.34 2.36 0.90
CA ALA A 107 11.14 2.22 0.12
C ALA A 107 9.92 1.99 1.01
N PHE A 108 8.76 2.43 0.54
CA PHE A 108 7.51 1.86 1.02
C PHE A 108 7.21 0.57 0.26
N CYS A 109 6.63 -0.40 0.96
CA CYS A 109 6.24 -1.67 0.38
C CYS A 109 5.11 -2.26 1.23
N GLN A 110 4.10 -2.83 0.59
CA GLN A 110 3.04 -3.56 1.28
C GLN A 110 3.62 -4.83 1.92
N SER A 111 3.07 -5.23 3.08
CA SER A 111 3.58 -6.37 3.87
C SER A 111 3.48 -7.72 3.14
N ASP A 112 2.42 -7.91 2.36
CA ASP A 112 2.23 -9.04 1.46
C ASP A 112 3.29 -9.09 0.37
N VAL A 113 3.57 -7.97 -0.32
CA VAL A 113 4.61 -7.90 -1.36
C VAL A 113 6.00 -8.13 -0.80
N MET A 114 6.30 -7.64 0.41
CA MET A 114 7.53 -7.97 1.12
C MET A 114 7.67 -9.48 1.36
N ALA A 115 6.59 -10.14 1.76
CA ALA A 115 6.57 -11.59 1.97
C ALA A 115 6.70 -12.36 0.65
N TYR A 116 6.04 -11.92 -0.42
CA TYR A 116 6.15 -12.49 -1.77
C TYR A 116 7.59 -12.44 -2.27
N ALA A 117 8.28 -11.33 -2.03
CA ALA A 117 9.69 -11.16 -2.39
C ALA A 117 10.58 -12.17 -1.65
N TYR A 118 10.47 -12.28 -0.33
CA TYR A 118 11.28 -13.20 0.49
C TYR A 118 11.00 -14.68 0.21
N ASN A 119 9.78 -15.01 -0.24
CA ASN A 119 9.37 -16.37 -0.56
C ASN A 119 9.56 -16.73 -2.04
N GLY A 120 9.72 -15.75 -2.93
CA GLY A 120 9.80 -15.97 -4.38
C GLY A 120 8.47 -16.46 -4.95
N THR A 121 7.38 -15.79 -4.59
CA THR A 121 6.01 -16.13 -5.01
C THR A 121 5.32 -14.93 -5.66
N ASN A 122 4.18 -15.16 -6.33
CA ASN A 122 3.32 -14.13 -6.91
C ASN A 122 4.07 -13.19 -7.85
N LEU A 123 4.35 -11.96 -7.41
CA LEU A 123 5.09 -10.94 -8.17
C LEU A 123 6.56 -11.33 -8.42
N PHE A 124 7.11 -12.32 -7.74
CA PHE A 124 8.53 -12.66 -7.82
C PHE A 124 8.72 -14.12 -8.26
N GLU A 125 9.49 -14.32 -9.33
CA GLU A 125 9.85 -15.66 -9.83
C GLU A 125 10.89 -16.37 -8.95
N SER A 126 11.63 -15.61 -8.14
CA SER A 126 12.67 -16.11 -7.25
C SER A 126 12.77 -15.23 -6.00
N LYS A 127 13.41 -15.74 -4.96
CA LYS A 127 13.57 -15.02 -3.71
C LYS A 127 14.40 -13.75 -3.88
N VAL A 128 13.90 -12.65 -3.34
CA VAL A 128 14.57 -11.35 -3.27
C VAL A 128 14.73 -10.97 -1.80
N GLU A 129 15.91 -11.25 -1.24
CA GLU A 129 16.19 -11.07 0.19
C GLU A 129 17.14 -9.89 0.45
N GLY A 130 17.35 -9.01 -0.54
CA GLY A 130 18.32 -7.91 -0.51
C GLY A 130 17.94 -6.69 0.35
N PHE A 131 16.78 -6.72 1.04
CA PHE A 131 16.25 -5.61 1.82
C PHE A 131 15.84 -6.05 3.24
N SER A 132 15.44 -5.12 4.11
CA SER A 132 14.96 -5.41 5.49
C SER A 132 13.91 -4.41 5.96
N THR A 133 13.11 -4.81 6.94
CA THR A 133 12.06 -3.98 7.54
C THR A 133 12.65 -2.86 8.39
N VAL A 134 12.12 -1.64 8.23
CA VAL A 134 12.42 -0.52 9.16
C VAL A 134 11.31 -0.39 10.21
N ALA A 135 10.05 -0.32 9.78
CA ALA A 135 8.89 -0.30 10.65
C ALA A 135 7.62 -0.58 9.84
N ALA A 136 6.60 -1.20 10.46
CA ALA A 136 5.23 -1.03 9.98
C ALA A 136 4.75 0.40 10.32
N LEU A 137 3.92 0.99 9.45
CA LEU A 137 3.58 2.41 9.57
C LEU A 137 2.07 2.64 9.71
N TYR A 138 1.29 2.12 8.78
CA TYR A 138 -0.18 2.20 8.82
C TYR A 138 -0.78 1.04 8.04
N MET A 139 -2.09 0.87 8.14
CA MET A 139 -2.85 -0.09 7.33
C MET A 139 -3.20 0.51 5.97
N GLU A 140 -2.99 -0.27 4.91
CA GLU A 140 -3.49 0.04 3.57
C GLU A 140 -4.82 -0.69 3.35
N GLN A 141 -5.89 0.08 3.15
CA GLN A 141 -7.21 -0.50 2.92
C GLN A 141 -7.37 -0.89 1.46
N VAL A 142 -8.00 -2.03 1.19
CA VAL A 142 -8.49 -2.37 -0.15
C VAL A 142 -9.78 -1.59 -0.40
N GLN A 143 -9.73 -0.65 -1.33
CA GLN A 143 -10.83 0.27 -1.65
C GLN A 143 -11.30 -0.02 -3.07
N ILE A 144 -12.56 -0.41 -3.22
CA ILE A 144 -13.18 -0.57 -4.53
C ILE A 144 -14.04 0.66 -4.78
N VAL A 145 -13.54 1.56 -5.61
CA VAL A 145 -14.12 2.89 -5.85
C VAL A 145 -14.96 2.87 -7.11
N THR A 146 -16.16 3.46 -7.07
CA THR A 146 -17.04 3.60 -8.23
C THR A 146 -17.77 4.94 -8.21
N THR A 147 -18.17 5.43 -9.39
CA THR A 147 -19.08 6.58 -9.55
C THR A 147 -20.52 6.14 -9.85
N ASN A 148 -20.79 4.83 -9.81
CA ASN A 148 -22.08 4.24 -10.11
C ASN A 148 -22.74 3.66 -8.85
N ALA A 149 -23.79 4.32 -8.35
CA ALA A 149 -24.52 3.92 -7.15
C ALA A 149 -25.20 2.53 -7.22
N SER A 150 -25.29 1.94 -8.42
CA SER A 150 -25.81 0.57 -8.59
C SER A 150 -24.78 -0.52 -8.32
N ILE A 151 -23.48 -0.22 -8.31
CA ILE A 151 -22.41 -1.17 -7.96
C ILE A 151 -22.18 -1.08 -6.45
N LYS A 152 -22.64 -2.09 -5.70
CA LYS A 152 -22.66 -2.06 -4.23
C LYS A 152 -21.87 -3.20 -3.60
N THR A 153 -21.76 -4.31 -4.31
CA THR A 153 -21.07 -5.52 -3.89
C THR A 153 -19.99 -5.91 -4.91
N VAL A 154 -19.02 -6.73 -4.51
CA VAL A 154 -18.00 -7.25 -5.42
C VAL A 154 -18.63 -8.09 -6.54
N ALA A 155 -19.74 -8.79 -6.27
CA ALA A 155 -20.47 -9.54 -7.29
C ALA A 155 -21.00 -8.65 -8.45
N ASP A 156 -21.28 -7.38 -8.19
CA ASP A 156 -21.75 -6.42 -9.21
C ASP A 156 -20.66 -6.05 -10.23
N LEU A 157 -19.40 -6.44 -9.98
CA LEU A 157 -18.27 -6.20 -10.88
C LEU A 157 -18.28 -7.14 -12.10
N ALA A 158 -19.04 -8.24 -12.07
CA ALA A 158 -19.11 -9.17 -13.19
C ALA A 158 -19.51 -8.46 -14.52
N GLY A 159 -18.69 -8.63 -15.55
CA GLY A 159 -18.82 -8.02 -16.88
C GLY A 159 -18.51 -6.52 -16.96
N LYS A 160 -18.12 -5.89 -15.84
CA LYS A 160 -17.77 -4.47 -15.75
C LYS A 160 -16.33 -4.19 -16.14
N SER A 161 -16.06 -2.96 -16.57
CA SER A 161 -14.70 -2.46 -16.76
C SER A 161 -14.10 -2.06 -15.42
N VAL A 162 -13.06 -2.77 -14.97
CA VAL A 162 -12.51 -2.61 -13.62
C VAL A 162 -11.00 -2.38 -13.68
N SER A 163 -10.52 -1.28 -13.11
CA SER A 163 -9.09 -1.09 -12.90
C SER A 163 -8.62 -1.95 -11.72
N ILE A 164 -7.64 -2.82 -11.95
CA ILE A 164 -7.08 -3.73 -10.95
C ILE A 164 -5.61 -3.38 -10.63
N GLY A 165 -5.24 -2.12 -10.84
CA GLY A 165 -3.92 -1.58 -10.50
C GLY A 165 -2.88 -1.66 -11.60
N ALA A 166 -1.90 -0.77 -11.55
CA ALA A 166 -0.81 -0.69 -12.51
C ALA A 166 0.13 -1.91 -12.42
N PRO A 167 0.79 -2.29 -13.52
CA PRO A 167 1.84 -3.33 -13.48
C PRO A 167 2.90 -3.02 -12.41
N GLY A 168 3.24 -4.02 -11.60
CA GLY A 168 4.20 -3.90 -10.49
C GLY A 168 3.64 -3.34 -9.18
N SER A 169 2.35 -3.00 -9.15
CA SER A 169 1.63 -2.71 -7.90
C SER A 169 1.16 -4.00 -7.23
N GLY A 170 1.15 -4.05 -5.89
CA GLY A 170 0.51 -5.16 -5.17
C GLY A 170 -1.01 -5.17 -5.29
N VAL A 171 -1.61 -4.07 -5.73
CA VAL A 171 -3.06 -3.92 -5.98
C VAL A 171 -3.62 -5.04 -6.85
N TYR A 172 -2.88 -5.52 -7.85
CA TYR A 172 -3.34 -6.60 -8.72
C TYR A 172 -3.68 -7.86 -7.93
N PHE A 173 -2.75 -8.35 -7.11
CA PHE A 173 -2.99 -9.54 -6.30
C PHE A 173 -4.07 -9.30 -5.26
N ASN A 174 -4.14 -8.09 -4.69
CA ASN A 174 -5.23 -7.77 -3.78
C ASN A 174 -6.60 -7.79 -4.46
N ALA A 175 -6.68 -7.34 -5.72
CA ALA A 175 -7.91 -7.41 -6.50
C ALA A 175 -8.28 -8.85 -6.85
N ILE A 176 -7.31 -9.67 -7.26
CA ILE A 176 -7.55 -11.10 -7.57
C ILE A 176 -8.01 -11.86 -6.33
N ASP A 177 -7.40 -11.63 -5.16
CA ASP A 177 -7.79 -12.29 -3.91
C ASP A 177 -9.23 -11.92 -3.51
N VAL A 178 -9.58 -10.64 -3.61
CA VAL A 178 -10.95 -10.16 -3.31
C VAL A 178 -11.95 -10.71 -4.33
N LEU A 179 -11.65 -10.67 -5.64
CA LEU A 179 -12.53 -11.26 -6.66
C LEU A 179 -12.73 -12.77 -6.41
N GLY A 180 -11.64 -13.48 -6.12
CA GLY A 180 -11.63 -14.91 -5.86
C GLY A 180 -12.47 -15.30 -4.65
N ALA A 181 -12.45 -14.49 -3.57
CA ALA A 181 -13.31 -14.72 -2.42
C ALA A 181 -14.81 -14.74 -2.82
N TYR A 182 -15.20 -13.92 -3.79
CA TYR A 182 -16.53 -13.83 -4.39
C TYR A 182 -16.78 -14.80 -5.56
N GLY A 183 -15.84 -15.71 -5.83
CA GLY A 183 -15.95 -16.67 -6.93
C GLY A 183 -15.84 -16.03 -8.32
N LEU A 184 -15.29 -14.81 -8.40
CA LEU A 184 -14.96 -14.14 -9.65
C LEU A 184 -13.48 -14.32 -9.97
N THR A 185 -13.18 -14.27 -11.25
CA THR A 185 -11.82 -14.27 -11.80
C THR A 185 -11.61 -13.02 -12.65
N GLU A 186 -10.38 -12.80 -13.11
CA GLU A 186 -10.07 -11.73 -14.05
C GLU A 186 -10.86 -11.85 -15.37
N ASP A 187 -11.19 -13.06 -15.80
CA ASP A 187 -12.00 -13.32 -17.00
C ASP A 187 -13.48 -12.92 -16.84
N ASP A 188 -13.94 -12.80 -15.59
CA ASP A 188 -15.31 -12.39 -15.29
C ASP A 188 -15.48 -10.87 -15.32
N ILE A 189 -14.40 -10.11 -15.49
CA ILE A 189 -14.40 -8.64 -15.63
C ILE A 189 -13.76 -8.22 -16.96
N LYS A 190 -13.75 -6.92 -17.24
CA LYS A 190 -12.95 -6.32 -18.32
C LYS A 190 -11.81 -5.54 -17.65
N PRO A 191 -10.66 -6.17 -17.39
CA PRO A 191 -9.62 -5.56 -16.58
C PRO A 191 -8.95 -4.39 -17.31
N THR A 192 -8.62 -3.34 -16.57
CA THR A 192 -7.64 -2.31 -16.95
C THR A 192 -6.54 -2.26 -15.90
N TYR A 193 -5.32 -1.87 -16.32
CA TYR A 193 -4.16 -1.82 -15.45
C TYR A 193 -3.64 -0.38 -15.38
N GLN A 194 -4.08 0.35 -14.37
CA GLN A 194 -3.93 1.81 -14.31
C GLN A 194 -3.39 2.27 -12.96
N SER A 195 -2.70 3.41 -12.97
CA SER A 195 -2.32 4.10 -11.74
C SER A 195 -3.56 4.63 -11.00
N PHE A 196 -3.41 5.10 -9.76
CA PHE A 196 -4.53 5.68 -9.00
C PHE A 196 -5.11 6.93 -9.68
N SER A 197 -4.24 7.81 -10.22
CA SER A 197 -4.67 9.00 -10.96
C SER A 197 -5.41 8.63 -12.23
N ASP A 198 -4.85 7.71 -13.03
CA ASP A 198 -5.47 7.29 -14.30
C ASP A 198 -6.81 6.58 -14.05
N SER A 199 -6.91 5.80 -12.97
CA SER A 199 -8.15 5.14 -12.57
C SER A 199 -9.21 6.15 -12.13
N ALA A 200 -8.84 7.17 -11.35
CA ALA A 200 -9.75 8.24 -10.96
C ALA A 200 -10.24 9.04 -12.17
N ASP A 201 -9.36 9.38 -13.11
CA ASP A 201 -9.72 10.07 -14.35
C ASP A 201 -10.61 9.19 -15.24
N ALA A 202 -10.33 7.90 -15.36
CA ALA A 202 -11.14 6.95 -16.11
C ALA A 202 -12.56 6.81 -15.51
N LEU A 203 -12.68 6.74 -14.17
CA LEU A 203 -13.97 6.76 -13.46
C LEU A 203 -14.73 8.06 -13.71
N LYS A 204 -14.03 9.20 -13.62
CA LYS A 204 -14.60 10.53 -13.88
C LYS A 204 -15.16 10.67 -15.30
N ASN A 205 -14.48 10.06 -16.26
CA ASN A 205 -14.83 10.07 -17.68
C ASN A 205 -15.78 8.94 -18.10
N GLY A 206 -16.18 8.05 -17.18
CA GLY A 206 -17.05 6.91 -17.47
C GLY A 206 -16.41 5.86 -18.38
N GLN A 207 -15.09 5.76 -18.39
CA GLN A 207 -14.32 4.79 -19.18
C GLN A 207 -14.19 3.45 -18.47
N ILE A 208 -14.22 3.46 -17.14
CA ILE A 208 -14.29 2.27 -16.28
C ILE A 208 -15.45 2.42 -15.29
N ASP A 209 -15.95 1.30 -14.80
CA ASP A 209 -17.08 1.21 -13.87
C ASP A 209 -16.62 1.21 -12.41
N ALA A 210 -15.46 0.63 -12.12
CA ALA A 210 -14.86 0.56 -10.79
C ALA A 210 -13.33 0.54 -10.84
N ALA A 211 -12.68 0.87 -9.73
CA ALA A 211 -11.24 0.76 -9.58
C ALA A 211 -10.85 0.24 -8.20
N PHE A 212 -9.92 -0.71 -8.15
CA PHE A 212 -9.22 -1.09 -6.93
C PHE A 212 -8.12 -0.07 -6.64
N ILE A 213 -8.14 0.47 -5.43
CA ILE A 213 -7.10 1.33 -4.84
C ILE A 213 -6.72 0.71 -3.51
N VAL A 214 -5.46 0.31 -3.35
CA VAL A 214 -4.94 -0.21 -2.08
C VAL A 214 -3.95 0.80 -1.55
N ALA A 215 -4.38 1.53 -0.53
CA ALA A 215 -3.63 2.63 0.06
C ALA A 215 -4.21 2.98 1.44
N GLY A 216 -3.45 3.71 2.25
CA GLY A 216 -3.98 4.26 3.50
C GLY A 216 -4.99 5.38 3.22
N ALA A 217 -6.26 5.16 3.54
CA ALA A 217 -7.33 6.14 3.38
C ALA A 217 -7.21 7.31 4.38
N PRO A 218 -7.60 8.55 4.02
CA PRO A 218 -8.04 8.95 2.70
C PRO A 218 -6.87 9.02 1.69
N THR A 219 -7.17 8.70 0.44
CA THR A 219 -6.23 8.71 -0.68
C THR A 219 -6.51 9.93 -1.57
N THR A 220 -5.47 10.66 -1.98
CA THR A 220 -5.60 11.88 -2.80
C THR A 220 -6.46 11.65 -4.05
N ALA A 221 -6.22 10.55 -4.78
CA ALA A 221 -6.99 10.22 -5.99
C ALA A 221 -8.52 10.10 -5.74
N VAL A 222 -8.92 9.49 -4.61
CA VAL A 222 -10.33 9.28 -4.27
C VAL A 222 -10.96 10.59 -3.78
N THR A 223 -10.24 11.34 -2.95
CA THR A 223 -10.68 12.67 -2.49
C THR A 223 -10.90 13.60 -3.68
N ASP A 224 -9.96 13.65 -4.62
CA ASP A 224 -10.06 14.51 -5.81
C ASP A 224 -11.23 14.10 -6.71
N LEU A 225 -11.44 12.80 -6.94
CA LEU A 225 -12.60 12.28 -7.67
C LEU A 225 -13.91 12.74 -7.00
N ALA A 226 -14.03 12.59 -5.68
CA ALA A 226 -15.20 12.94 -4.89
C ALA A 226 -15.54 14.44 -4.92
N THR A 227 -14.57 15.32 -5.22
CA THR A 227 -14.86 16.76 -5.42
C THR A 227 -15.62 17.06 -6.72
N THR A 228 -15.62 16.13 -7.68
CA THR A 228 -16.17 16.35 -9.04
C THR A 228 -17.27 15.37 -9.44
N LYS A 229 -17.43 14.25 -8.73
CA LYS A 229 -18.39 13.19 -9.01
C LYS A 229 -18.92 12.58 -7.72
N ASP A 230 -20.19 12.17 -7.75
CA ASP A 230 -20.71 11.23 -6.76
C ASP A 230 -19.84 9.98 -6.78
N THR A 231 -19.27 9.65 -5.63
CA THR A 231 -18.26 8.60 -5.48
C THR A 231 -18.68 7.67 -4.34
N TYR A 232 -18.48 6.38 -4.53
CA TYR A 232 -18.93 5.33 -3.62
C TYR A 232 -17.81 4.32 -3.39
N LEU A 233 -17.81 3.69 -2.23
CA LEU A 233 -17.01 2.51 -1.93
C LEU A 233 -17.91 1.27 -1.98
N VAL A 234 -17.54 0.31 -2.82
CA VAL A 234 -18.20 -1.00 -2.89
C VAL A 234 -17.83 -1.77 -1.62
N SER A 235 -18.84 -2.32 -0.94
CA SER A 235 -18.65 -2.98 0.35
C SER A 235 -18.31 -4.46 0.17
N LEU A 236 -17.52 -4.99 1.11
CA LEU A 236 -17.30 -6.42 1.28
C LEU A 236 -18.13 -6.88 2.49
N ASP A 237 -18.81 -8.02 2.36
CA ASP A 237 -19.61 -8.60 3.43
C ASP A 237 -18.78 -9.59 4.27
N SER A 238 -19.23 -9.83 5.51
CA SER A 238 -18.49 -10.63 6.49
C SER A 238 -18.25 -12.08 6.06
N GLU A 239 -19.11 -12.68 5.23
CA GLU A 239 -18.90 -14.05 4.73
C GLU A 239 -17.66 -14.10 3.83
N HIS A 240 -17.54 -13.15 2.91
CA HIS A 240 -16.45 -13.10 1.94
C HIS A 240 -15.15 -12.57 2.55
N ILE A 241 -15.24 -11.67 3.53
CA ILE A 241 -14.09 -11.27 4.36
C ILE A 241 -13.54 -12.50 5.09
N ALA A 242 -14.39 -13.33 5.70
CA ALA A 242 -13.94 -14.54 6.37
C ALA A 242 -13.23 -15.51 5.40
N LYS A 243 -13.77 -15.73 4.19
CA LYS A 243 -13.10 -16.55 3.15
C LYS A 243 -11.72 -16.00 2.77
N LEU A 244 -11.60 -14.68 2.62
CA LEU A 244 -10.32 -14.03 2.31
C LEU A 244 -9.28 -14.29 3.42
N LEU A 245 -9.69 -14.10 4.68
CA LEU A 245 -8.84 -14.29 5.86
C LEU A 245 -8.43 -15.77 6.07
N GLU A 246 -9.23 -16.74 5.61
CA GLU A 246 -8.86 -18.16 5.67
C GLU A 246 -7.71 -18.53 4.71
N THR A 247 -7.52 -17.75 3.65
CA THR A 247 -6.57 -18.07 2.56
C THR A 247 -5.35 -17.16 2.52
N SER A 248 -5.36 -16.05 3.26
CA SER A 248 -4.32 -15.05 3.18
C SER A 248 -4.09 -14.36 4.53
N ASP A 249 -2.99 -14.74 5.18
CA ASP A 249 -2.57 -14.25 6.50
C ASP A 249 -2.17 -12.77 6.53
N TYR A 250 -2.12 -12.11 5.36
CA TYR A 250 -1.72 -10.70 5.23
C TYR A 250 -2.87 -9.72 5.42
N TYR A 251 -4.12 -10.20 5.43
CA TYR A 251 -5.30 -9.36 5.57
C TYR A 251 -5.79 -9.26 7.02
N THR A 252 -6.38 -8.11 7.32
CA THR A 252 -7.13 -7.85 8.54
C THR A 252 -8.42 -7.13 8.20
N GLU A 253 -9.51 -7.47 8.88
CA GLU A 253 -10.77 -6.74 8.72
C GLU A 253 -10.63 -5.29 9.23
N THR A 254 -11.14 -4.34 8.45
CA THR A 254 -11.18 -2.92 8.82
C THR A 254 -12.36 -2.23 8.15
N VAL A 255 -12.86 -1.17 8.78
CA VAL A 255 -13.93 -0.32 8.24
C VAL A 255 -13.36 1.05 7.90
N ILE A 256 -13.57 1.51 6.67
CA ILE A 256 -13.37 2.90 6.31
C ILE A 256 -14.60 3.67 6.76
N ALA A 257 -14.43 4.58 7.73
CA ALA A 257 -15.54 5.37 8.25
C ALA A 257 -16.14 6.28 7.16
N LYS A 258 -17.45 6.54 7.23
CA LYS A 258 -18.21 7.31 6.21
C LYS A 258 -17.58 8.68 5.95
N ASP A 259 -17.14 9.35 7.01
CA ASP A 259 -16.59 10.70 7.02
C ASP A 259 -15.16 10.81 6.46
N VAL A 260 -14.50 9.68 6.15
CA VAL A 260 -13.15 9.67 5.58
C VAL A 260 -13.10 10.32 4.19
N TYR A 261 -14.10 10.06 3.35
CA TYR A 261 -14.18 10.61 1.99
C TYR A 261 -15.41 11.48 1.75
N PHE A 262 -16.51 11.16 2.41
CA PHE A 262 -17.80 11.75 2.13
C PHE A 262 -18.26 12.46 3.41
N GLY A 263 -17.94 13.76 3.48
CA GLY A 263 -18.49 14.64 4.53
C GLY A 263 -20.02 14.55 4.57
N ASP A 264 -20.59 14.80 5.75
CA ASP A 264 -21.98 14.50 6.17
C ASP A 264 -23.06 14.38 5.08
#